data_AF-A0A351FRG4-F1
#
_entry.id   AF-A0A351FRG4-F1
#
_cell.length_a   1.000
_cell.length_b   1.000
_cell.length_c   1.000
_cell.angle_alpha   90.00
_cell.angle_beta   90.00
_cell.angle_gamma   90.00
#
_symmetry.space_group_name_H-M   'P 1'
#
loop_
_entity.id
_entity.type
_entity.pdbx_description
1 polymer ?
#
loop_
_entity_poly.entity_id
_entity_poly.type
_entity_poly.pdbx_seq_one_letter_code
_entity_poly.pdbx_strand_id
1 'polypeptide(L)' 'MRFAHQPLRDVISAVFSANESNETEARLVGDHLVEANLAGHDSHGVIRTPIYIEWLRAGDVV' A
#
# COMPACT_ATOMS: atom_id res chain seq x y z
N MET A 1 17.09 5.94 6.24
CA MET A 1 16.70 7.00 5.28
C MET A 1 15.39 7.59 5.77
N ARG A 2 15.24 8.92 5.86
CA ARG A 2 13.97 9.55 6.29
C ARG A 2 13.27 10.10 5.06
N PHE A 3 12.08 9.60 4.77
CA PHE A 3 11.22 10.11 3.70
C PHE A 3 10.06 10.87 4.32
N ALA A 4 9.59 11.92 3.64
CA ALA A 4 8.27 12.44 3.94
C ALA A 4 7.24 11.31 3.67
N HIS A 5 6.29 11.12 4.58
CA HIS A 5 5.32 10.03 4.48
C HIS A 5 4.30 10.26 3.36
N GLN A 6 4.00 11.52 3.02
CA GLN A 6 3.04 11.85 1.96
C GLN A 6 3.48 11.34 0.58
N PRO A 7 4.72 11.60 0.09
CA PRO A 7 5.20 10.98 -1.15
C PRO A 7 5.15 9.45 -1.15
N LEU A 8 5.39 8.81 0.00
CA LEU A 8 5.30 7.36 0.10
C LEU A 8 3.84 6.89 -0.03
N ARG A 9 2.88 7.57 0.63
CA ARG A 9 1.45 7.31 0.48
C ARG A 9 1.01 7.44 -0.98
N ASP A 10 1.45 8.49 -1.65
CA ASP A 10 1.11 8.76 -3.06
C ASP A 10 1.64 7.65 -3.97
N VAL A 11 2.89 7.23 -3.78
CA VAL A 11 3.50 6.12 -4.55
C VAL A 11 2.75 4.81 -4.33
N ILE A 12 2.47 4.45 -3.07
CA ILE A 12 1.77 3.19 -2.78
C ILE A 12 0.35 3.21 -3.32
N SER A 13 -0.37 4.32 -3.15
CA SER A 13 -1.71 4.48 -3.74
C SER A 13 -1.67 4.34 -5.26
N ALA A 14 -0.70 4.95 -5.94
CA ALA A 14 -0.55 4.82 -7.38
C ALA A 14 -0.29 3.37 -7.84
N VAL A 15 0.44 2.58 -7.05
CA VAL A 15 0.64 1.14 -7.32
C VAL A 15 -0.69 0.39 -7.27
N PHE A 16 -1.52 0.60 -6.25
CA PHE A 16 -2.82 -0.07 -6.15
C PHE A 16 -3.80 0.40 -7.24
N SER A 17 -3.88 1.70 -7.51
CA SER A 17 -4.71 2.23 -8.62
C SER A 17 -4.30 1.66 -9.99
N ALA A 18 -3.01 1.34 -10.17
CA ALA A 18 -2.53 0.70 -11.40
C ALA A 18 -2.85 -0.81 -11.48
N ASN A 19 -3.38 -1.41 -10.41
CA ASN A 19 -3.71 -2.83 -10.31
C ASN A 19 -5.18 -3.04 -9.93
N GLU A 20 -6.12 -2.48 -10.69
CA GLU A 20 -7.57 -2.74 -10.59
C GLU A 20 -8.28 -2.23 -9.31
N SER A 21 -7.56 -1.80 -8.28
CA SER A 21 -8.16 -1.08 -7.15
C SER A 21 -8.74 0.26 -7.59
N ASN A 22 -9.90 0.62 -7.03
CA ASN A 22 -10.44 1.96 -7.21
C ASN A 22 -9.66 3.00 -6.38
N GLU A 23 -9.82 4.29 -6.70
CA GLU A 23 -9.05 5.38 -6.07
C GLU A 23 -9.21 5.43 -4.54
N THR A 24 -10.41 5.16 -4.03
CA THR A 24 -10.68 5.19 -2.59
C THR A 24 -9.96 4.06 -1.87
N GLU A 25 -10.04 2.85 -2.41
CA GLU A 25 -9.36 1.67 -1.88
C GLU A 25 -7.84 1.85 -1.94
N ALA A 26 -7.32 2.26 -3.10
CA ALA A 26 -5.89 2.47 -3.29
C ALA A 26 -5.30 3.45 -2.28
N ARG A 27 -6.00 4.56 -2.02
CA ARG A 27 -5.63 5.53 -0.99
C ARG A 27 -5.67 4.92 0.42
N LEU A 28 -6.74 4.20 0.75
CA LEU A 28 -6.90 3.59 2.07
C LEU A 28 -5.79 2.57 2.38
N VAL A 29 -5.48 1.71 1.41
CA VAL A 29 -4.39 0.73 1.56
C VAL A 29 -3.03 1.44 1.67
N GLY A 30 -2.79 2.47 0.85
CA GLY A 30 -1.58 3.29 0.93
C GLY A 30 -1.41 3.96 2.30
N ASP A 31 -2.48 4.54 2.84
CA ASP A 31 -2.48 5.18 4.16
C ASP A 31 -2.12 4.18 5.27
N HIS A 32 -2.78 3.02 5.30
CA HIS A 32 -2.55 2.00 6.34
C HIS A 32 -1.15 1.36 6.28
N LEU A 33 -0.64 1.07 5.09
CA LEU A 33 0.71 0.52 4.95
C LEU A 33 1.77 1.53 5.43
N VAL A 34 1.58 2.82 5.13
CA VAL A 34 2.51 3.85 5.62
C VAL A 34 2.35 4.08 7.12
N GLU A 35 1.14 4.05 7.66
CA GLU A 35 0.90 4.11 9.11
C GLU A 35 1.57 2.97 9.86
N ALA A 36 1.54 1.74 9.33
CA ALA A 36 2.23 0.61 9.93
C ALA A 36 3.76 0.84 9.99
N ASN A 37 4.37 1.41 8.94
CA ASN A 37 5.79 1.80 9.01
C ASN A 37 6.04 2.90 10.04
N LEU A 38 5.18 3.91 10.12
CA LEU A 38 5.30 4.99 11.11
C LEU A 38 5.15 4.50 12.55
N ALA A 39 4.34 3.47 12.76
CA ALA A 39 4.18 2.79 14.05
C ALA A 39 5.33 1.82 14.40
N GLY A 40 6.30 1.62 13.50
CA GLY A 40 7.43 0.70 13.69
C GLY A 40 7.10 -0.78 13.39
N HIS A 41 5.99 -1.04 12.70
CA HIS A 41 5.57 -2.38 12.27
C HIS A 41 5.92 -2.64 10.81
N ASP A 42 7.22 -2.64 10.49
CA ASP A 42 7.70 -2.73 9.10
C ASP A 42 7.20 -3.98 8.35
N SER A 43 7.05 -5.12 9.03
CA SER A 43 6.53 -6.37 8.45
C SER A 43 5.07 -6.29 8.00
N HIS A 44 4.34 -5.24 8.42
CA HIS A 44 2.96 -4.96 8.04
C HIS A 44 2.83 -3.66 7.22
N GLY A 45 3.95 -2.96 6.97
CA GLY A 45 3.98 -1.73 6.19
C GLY A 45 4.16 -1.96 4.70
N VAL A 46 4.75 -0.98 4.00
CA VAL A 46 4.90 -0.98 2.53
C VAL A 46 5.62 -2.20 1.96
N ILE A 47 6.34 -2.99 2.77
CA ILE A 47 6.92 -4.27 2.35
C ILE A 47 5.84 -5.27 1.87
N ARG A 48 4.58 -5.10 2.30
CA ARG A 48 3.46 -5.97 1.92
C ARG A 48 2.89 -5.66 0.54
N THR A 49 3.23 -4.52 -0.06
CA THR A 49 2.68 -4.11 -1.37
C THR A 49 2.82 -5.19 -2.44
N PRO A 50 3.99 -5.84 -2.67
CA PRO A 50 4.10 -6.87 -3.72
C PRO A 50 3.17 -8.06 -3.48
N ILE A 51 3.05 -8.52 -2.23
CA ILE A 51 2.20 -9.66 -1.85
C ILE A 51 0.72 -9.31 -2.05
N TYR A 52 0.31 -8.09 -1.69
CA TYR A 52 -1.08 -7.67 -1.88
C TYR A 52 -1.45 -7.55 -3.36
N ILE A 53 -0.53 -7.08 -4.20
CA ILE A 53 -0.72 -7.07 -5.65
C ILE A 53 -0.80 -8.49 -6.23
N GLU A 54 -0.01 -9.43 -5.71
CA GLU A 54 -0.10 -10.84 -6.10
C GLU A 54 -1.48 -11.42 -5.77
N TRP A 55 -1.97 -11.22 -4.54
CA TRP A 55 -3.29 -11.67 -4.11
C TRP A 55 -4.42 -11.05 -4.91
N LEU A 56 -4.32 -9.75 -5.21
CA LEU A 56 -5.31 -9.06 -6.03
C LEU A 56 -5.40 -9.65 -7.43
N ARG A 57 -4.25 -9.92 -8.06
CA ARG A 57 -4.18 -10.56 -9.39
C ARG A 57 -4.64 -12.01 -9.38
N ALA A 58 -4.46 -12.72 -8.27
CA ALA A 58 -4.93 -14.09 -8.09
C ALA A 58 -6.45 -14.17 -7.79
N GLY A 59 -7.08 -13.06 -7.40
CA GLY A 59 -8.47 -13.04 -6.95
C GLY A 59 -8.64 -13.58 -5.52
N ASP A 60 -7.57 -13.59 -4.72
CA ASP A 60 -7.57 -14.08 -3.33
C ASP A 60 -8.18 -13.06 -2.34
N VAL A 61 -8.34 -11.82 -2.79
CA VAL A 61 -8.92 -10.69 -2.04
C VAL A 61 -10.00 -10.00 -2.90
N VAL A 62 -11.01 -9.42 -2.26
CA VAL A 62 -12.24 -8.90 -2.89
C VAL A 62 -12.50 -7.46 -2.47
#